data_AF-A0A327KSZ9-F1
#
_entry.id   AF-A0A327KSZ9-F1
#
_cell.length_a   1.000
_cell.length_b   1.000
_cell.length_c   1.000
_cell.angle_alpha   90.00
_cell.angle_beta   90.00
_cell.angle_gamma   90.00
#
_symmetry.space_group_name_H-M   'P 1'
#
loop_
_entity.id
_entity.type
_entity.pdbx_description
1 polymer ?
#
loop_
_entity_poly.entity_id
_entity_poly.type
_entity_poly.pdbx_seq_one_letter_code
_entity_poly.pdbx_strand_id
1 'polypeptide(L)'
;MTTTDRGTGQTLAMIKALPATGSVVVVHNSGLREYVKQMIHDVRGADVLKATTVIICNRSDLARGYLTGRRVPVIVDHVFYAAVPPTVEASVRQLVRDCNVMV
;
A
#
# COMPACT_ATOMS: atom_id res chain seq x y z
N MET A 1 5.61 14.16 -19.75
CA MET A 1 5.51 12.96 -18.90
C MET A 1 6.48 13.15 -17.74
N THR A 2 5.98 13.36 -16.53
CA THR A 2 6.76 13.77 -15.35
C THR A 2 7.36 12.58 -14.63
N THR A 3 8.68 12.64 -14.41
CA THR A 3 9.57 11.56 -13.96
C THR A 3 10.15 11.88 -12.58
N THR A 4 9.32 12.24 -11.58
CA THR A 4 9.87 12.84 -10.34
C THR A 4 9.57 12.13 -9.02
N ASP A 5 8.66 11.16 -8.96
CA ASP A 5 8.36 10.46 -7.66
C ASP A 5 8.69 8.97 -7.64
N ARG A 6 9.20 8.40 -8.74
CA ARG A 6 9.65 7.00 -8.77
C ARG A 6 11.04 6.89 -8.14
N GLY A 7 11.09 6.84 -6.81
CA GLY A 7 12.34 6.60 -6.09
C GLY A 7 12.63 7.51 -4.91
N THR A 8 11.63 8.17 -4.32
CA THR A 8 11.85 8.69 -2.97
C THR A 8 12.19 7.49 -2.08
N GLY A 9 13.15 7.63 -1.17
CA GLY A 9 13.54 6.56 -0.24
C GLY A 9 12.38 6.03 0.62
N GLN A 10 11.19 6.64 0.54
CA GLN A 10 10.01 6.31 1.31
C GLN A 10 9.36 4.99 0.87
N THR A 11 9.19 4.73 -0.44
CA THR A 11 8.65 3.43 -0.90
C THR A 11 9.60 2.29 -0.53
N LEU A 12 10.91 2.50 -0.65
CA LEU A 12 11.92 1.52 -0.23
C LEU A 12 11.90 1.30 1.28
N ALA A 13 11.82 2.38 2.08
CA ALA A 13 11.71 2.29 3.53
C ALA A 13 10.45 1.53 3.97
N MET A 14 9.31 1.82 3.32
CA MET A 14 8.06 1.08 3.52
C MET A 14 8.23 -0.41 3.23
N ILE A 15 8.86 -0.77 2.10
CA ILE A 15 9.09 -2.17 1.72
C ILE A 15 10.02 -2.89 2.70
N LYS A 16 11.07 -2.20 3.17
CA LYS A 16 11.96 -2.73 4.22
C LYS A 16 11.23 -2.96 5.54
N ALA A 17 10.19 -2.19 5.83
CA ALA A 17 9.39 -2.31 7.04
C ALA A 17 8.25 -3.34 6.97
N LEU A 18 7.98 -3.97 5.81
CA LEU A 18 6.88 -4.93 5.70
C LEU A 18 7.02 -6.11 6.70
N PRO A 19 5.95 -6.58 7.34
CA PRO A 19 5.99 -7.81 8.12
C PRO A 19 6.30 -9.01 7.23
N ALA A 20 7.12 -9.95 7.72
CA ALA A 20 7.32 -11.22 7.03
C ALA A 20 6.06 -12.10 7.03
N THR A 21 5.16 -11.88 7.99
CA THR A 21 3.89 -12.60 8.17
C THR A 21 2.81 -12.20 7.17
N GLY A 22 3.03 -11.13 6.39
CA GLY A 22 2.11 -10.66 5.36
C GLY A 22 1.52 -9.28 5.64
N SER A 23 1.08 -8.63 4.57
CA SER A 23 0.54 -7.26 4.61
C SER A 23 -0.35 -6.97 3.41
N VAL A 24 -1.15 -5.91 3.49
CA VAL A 24 -1.83 -5.33 2.33
C VAL A 24 -1.16 -4.00 2.01
N VAL A 25 -0.64 -3.87 0.79
CA VAL A 25 -0.04 -2.61 0.31
C VAL A 25 -0.99 -1.96 -0.69
N VAL A 26 -1.37 -0.72 -0.41
CA VAL A 26 -2.25 0.08 -1.27
C VAL A 26 -1.42 1.03 -2.11
N VAL A 27 -1.62 0.97 -3.43
CA VAL A 27 -0.96 1.82 -4.43
C VAL A 27 -1.97 2.54 -5.32
N HIS A 28 -1.53 3.56 -6.06
CA HIS A 28 -2.43 4.43 -6.82
C HIS A 28 -2.68 3.99 -8.28
N ASN A 29 -1.82 3.16 -8.89
CA ASN A 29 -2.02 2.68 -10.26
C ASN A 29 -1.32 1.32 -10.51
N SER A 30 -1.58 0.75 -11.70
CA SER A 30 -1.03 -0.55 -12.11
C SER A 30 0.47 -0.55 -12.32
N GLY A 31 1.04 0.53 -12.87
CA GLY A 31 2.49 0.64 -13.04
C GLY A 31 3.24 0.60 -11.69
N LEU A 32 2.70 1.29 -10.69
CA LEU A 32 3.25 1.29 -9.34
C LEU A 32 3.03 -0.05 -8.64
N ARG A 33 1.91 -0.73 -8.91
CA ARG A 33 1.65 -2.09 -8.39
C ARG A 33 2.74 -3.08 -8.80
N GLU A 34 3.05 -3.14 -10.09
CA GLU A 34 4.06 -4.08 -10.59
C GLU A 34 5.47 -3.67 -10.11
N TYR A 35 5.76 -2.37 -10.08
CA TYR A 35 7.00 -1.85 -9.50
C TYR A 35 7.17 -2.24 -8.02
N VAL A 36 6.15 -2.04 -7.19
CA VAL A 36 6.18 -2.38 -5.77
C VAL A 36 6.32 -3.89 -5.57
N LYS A 37 5.61 -4.72 -6.35
CA LYS A 37 5.79 -6.18 -6.30
C LYS A 37 7.21 -6.61 -6.62
N GLN A 38 7.79 -6.07 -7.69
CA GLN A 38 9.17 -6.35 -8.07
C GLN A 38 10.13 -5.93 -6.96
N MET A 39 9.95 -4.74 -6.39
CA MET A 39 10.80 -4.26 -5.31
C MET A 39 10.65 -5.09 -4.01
N ILE A 40 9.44 -5.58 -3.68
CA ILE A 40 9.25 -6.50 -2.55
C ILE A 40 10.04 -7.79 -2.80
N HIS A 41 9.95 -8.36 -4.01
CA HIS A 41 10.72 -9.54 -4.37
C HIS A 41 12.23 -9.31 -4.20
N ASP A 42 12.75 -8.20 -4.74
CA ASP A 42 14.18 -7.93 -4.78
C ASP A 42 14.76 -7.59 -3.40
N VAL A 43 13.97 -6.95 -2.53
CA VAL A 43 14.43 -6.47 -1.21
C VAL A 43 14.11 -7.45 -0.08
N ARG A 44 12.98 -8.16 -0.16
CA ARG A 44 12.45 -9.00 0.94
C ARG A 44 12.30 -10.47 0.57
N GLY A 45 12.46 -10.81 -0.70
CA GLY A 45 12.36 -12.17 -1.19
C GLY A 45 10.94 -12.60 -1.57
N ALA A 46 10.87 -13.74 -2.25
CA ALA A 46 9.62 -14.28 -2.81
C ALA A 46 8.58 -14.65 -1.75
N ASP A 47 9.00 -15.05 -0.54
CA ASP A 47 8.07 -15.47 0.53
C ASP A 47 7.28 -14.27 1.08
N VAL A 48 7.94 -13.13 1.29
CA VAL A 48 7.26 -11.90 1.70
C VAL A 48 6.35 -11.38 0.59
N LEU A 49 6.76 -11.51 -0.68
CA LEU A 49 5.89 -11.19 -1.81
C LEU A 49 4.62 -12.06 -1.82
N LYS A 50 4.74 -13.37 -1.60
CA LYS A 50 3.59 -14.29 -1.53
C LYS A 50 2.65 -13.95 -0.36
N ALA A 51 3.20 -13.51 0.77
CA ALA A 51 2.43 -13.09 1.94
C ALA A 51 1.84 -11.67 1.81
N THR A 52 2.25 -10.89 0.79
CA THR A 52 1.86 -9.48 0.63
C THR A 52 0.88 -9.31 -0.52
N THR A 53 -0.30 -8.74 -0.22
CA THR A 53 -1.29 -8.39 -1.24
C THR A 53 -1.10 -6.94 -1.65
N VAL A 54 -0.65 -6.69 -2.88
CA VAL A 54 -0.57 -5.32 -3.45
C VAL A 54 -1.83 -5.02 -4.26
N ILE A 55 -2.60 -4.03 -3.81
CA ILE A 55 -3.88 -3.64 -4.42
C ILE A 55 -3.85 -2.20 -4.90
N ILE A 56 -4.59 -1.93 -5.98
CA ILE A 56 -4.93 -0.58 -6.40
C ILE A 56 -6.30 -0.31 -5.80
N CYS A 57 -6.38 0.64 -4.88
CA CYS A 57 -7.66 0.95 -4.25
C CYS A 57 -8.23 2.21 -4.89
N ASN A 58 -9.41 2.09 -5.49
CA ASN A 58 -10.18 3.24 -5.93
C ASN A 58 -11.20 3.65 -4.84
N ARG A 59 -11.84 4.81 -5.02
CA ARG A 59 -12.85 5.33 -4.09
C ARG A 59 -14.01 4.34 -3.82
N SER A 60 -14.41 3.57 -4.84
CA SER A 60 -15.49 2.59 -4.74
C SER A 60 -15.08 1.35 -3.93
N ASP A 61 -13.83 0.93 -4.02
CA ASP A 61 -13.30 -0.21 -3.24
C ASP A 61 -13.21 0.13 -1.75
N LEU A 62 -12.83 1.37 -1.42
CA LEU A 62 -12.83 1.87 -0.05
C LEU A 62 -14.24 1.88 0.55
N ALA A 63 -15.22 2.39 -0.20
CA ALA A 63 -16.62 2.46 0.23
C ALA A 63 -17.24 1.08 0.46
N ARG A 64 -16.74 0.04 -0.21
CA ARG A 64 -17.18 -1.35 -0.04
C ARG A 64 -16.50 -2.08 1.11
N GLY A 65 -15.65 -1.40 1.88
CA GLY A 65 -14.97 -2.00 3.02
C GLY A 65 -13.92 -3.04 2.63
N TYR A 66 -13.32 -2.95 1.44
CA TYR A 66 -12.36 -3.94 0.94
C TYR A 66 -11.13 -4.17 1.86
N LEU A 67 -10.81 -3.17 2.69
CA LEU A 67 -9.75 -3.21 3.69
C LEU A 67 -10.24 -3.67 5.08
N THR A 68 -11.54 -3.62 5.34
CA THR A 68 -12.12 -4.00 6.63
C THR A 68 -12.07 -5.51 6.86
N GLY A 69 -11.83 -5.94 8.10
CA GLY A 69 -11.76 -7.36 8.47
C GLY A 69 -10.44 -8.07 8.11
N ARG A 70 -9.47 -7.37 7.52
CA ARG A 70 -8.11 -7.90 7.31
C ARG A 70 -7.40 -8.02 8.66
N ARG A 71 -6.87 -9.21 8.97
CA ARG A 71 -6.02 -9.47 10.16
C ARG A 71 -4.53 -9.24 9.91
N VAL A 72 -4.21 -8.48 8.88
CA VAL A 72 -2.83 -8.19 8.47
C VAL A 72 -2.67 -6.70 8.32
N PRO A 73 -1.48 -6.14 8.61
CA PRO A 73 -1.25 -4.70 8.50
C PRO A 73 -1.58 -4.17 7.11
N VAL A 74 -2.31 -3.06 7.07
CA VAL A 74 -2.59 -2.29 5.86
C VAL A 74 -1.62 -1.12 5.80
N ILE A 75 -0.91 -1.00 4.69
CA ILE A 75 0.13 0.00 4.46
C ILE A 75 -0.19 0.71 3.15
N VAL A 76 -0.09 2.03 3.14
CA VAL A 76 -0.40 2.85 1.96
C VAL A 76 0.88 3.51 1.47
N ASP A 77 1.18 3.35 0.20
CA ASP A 77 2.34 4.01 -0.40
C ASP A 77 2.14 5.53 -0.42
N HIS A 78 3.20 6.28 -0.10
CA HIS A 78 3.15 7.73 0.04
C HIS A 78 2.69 8.46 -1.24
N VAL A 79 3.00 7.95 -2.44
CA VAL A 79 2.59 8.55 -3.72
C VAL A 79 1.07 8.47 -3.88
N PHE A 80 0.41 7.54 -3.20
CA PHE A 80 -1.05 7.48 -3.17
C PHE A 80 -1.66 8.79 -2.63
N TYR A 81 -1.13 9.33 -1.52
CA TYR A 81 -1.67 10.53 -0.91
C TYR A 81 -1.48 11.77 -1.78
N ALA A 82 -0.37 11.85 -2.51
CA ALA A 82 -0.14 12.93 -3.48
C ALA A 82 -1.07 12.86 -4.70
N ALA A 83 -1.62 11.68 -5.00
CA ALA A 83 -2.44 11.43 -6.18
C ALA A 83 -3.96 11.53 -5.94
N VAL A 84 -4.40 11.76 -4.70
CA VAL A 84 -5.83 11.78 -4.34
C VAL A 84 -6.26 13.10 -3.69
N PRO A 85 -7.55 13.48 -3.78
CA PRO A 85 -8.06 14.65 -3.07
C PRO A 85 -7.91 14.51 -1.54
N PRO A 86 -7.76 15.61 -0.78
CA PRO A 86 -7.59 15.58 0.68
C PRO A 86 -8.70 14.83 1.43
N THR A 87 -9.93 14.86 0.91
CA THR A 87 -11.06 14.13 1.49
C THR A 87 -10.89 12.61 1.39
N VAL A 88 -10.32 12.12 0.28
CA VAL A 88 -10.02 10.70 0.09
C VAL A 88 -8.84 10.29 0.95
N GLU A 89 -7.80 11.11 1.03
CA GLU A 89 -6.67 10.90 1.95
C GLU A 89 -7.15 10.72 3.40
N ALA A 90 -7.98 11.64 3.91
CA ALA A 90 -8.49 11.58 5.27
C ALA A 90 -9.27 10.28 5.55
N SER A 91 -10.16 9.87 4.63
CA SER A 91 -10.90 8.61 4.75
C SER A 91 -9.98 7.39 4.74
N VAL A 92 -8.97 7.35 3.86
CA VAL A 92 -8.02 6.24 3.78
C VAL A 92 -7.15 6.18 5.04
N ARG A 93 -6.67 7.33 5.54
CA ARG A 93 -5.89 7.37 6.79
C ARG A 93 -6.69 6.86 7.97
N GLN A 94 -7.96 7.25 8.08
CA GLN A 94 -8.83 6.75 9.15
C GLN A 94 -9.03 5.23 9.03
N LEU A 95 -9.36 4.73 7.84
CA LEU A 95 -9.54 3.31 7.59
C LEU A 95 -8.30 2.47 7.91
N VAL A 96 -7.11 2.94 7.51
CA VAL A 96 -5.84 2.26 7.80
C VAL A 96 -5.57 2.22 9.30
N ARG A 97 -5.85 3.31 10.03
CA ARG A 97 -5.73 3.33 11.50
C ARG A 97 -6.66 2.30 12.12
N ASP A 98 -7.93 2.30 11.73
CA ASP A 98 -8.93 1.38 12.27
C ASP A 98 -8.55 -0.08 11.99
N CYS A 99 -8.10 -0.39 10.77
CA CYS A 99 -7.61 -1.73 10.43
C CYS A 99 -6.40 -2.16 11.26
N ASN A 100 -5.44 -1.27 11.49
CA ASN A 100 -4.19 -1.60 12.18
C ASN A 100 -4.30 -1.61 13.70
N VAL A 101 -5.33 -1.00 14.29
CA VAL A 101 -5.63 -1.08 15.74
C VAL A 101 -6.30 -2.40 16.10
N MET A 102 -6.92 -3.09 15.13
CA MET A 102 -7.60 -4.37 15.33
C MET A 102 -6.70 -5.61 15.19
N VAL A 103 -5.40 -5.44 14.92
CA VAL A 103 -4.42 -6.53 14.72
C VAL A 103 -3.64 -6.81 16.00
#